data_AF-A0AAW8PZJ4-F1
#
_entry.id   AF-A0AAW8PZJ4-F1
#
_cell.length_a   1.000
_cell.length_b   1.000
_cell.length_c   1.000
_cell.angle_alpha   90.00
_cell.angle_beta   90.00
_cell.angle_gamma   90.00
#
_symmetry.space_group_name_H-M   'P 1'
#
loop_
_entity.id
_entity.type
_entity.pdbx_description
1 polymer ?
#
loop_
_entity_poly.entity_id
_entity_poly.type
_entity_poly.pdbx_seq_one_letter_code
_entity_poly.pdbx_strand_id
1 'polypeptide(L)'
;MTTKADSEKSFEDEWELVLHICDTNNSGTQEDVIKLISETDFTGKKTAIDVAINAIELTPENIKANSDILKKFVDQADFRAMELGFKEKFRFGVLIEVLGIKV
;
A
#
# COMPACT_ATOMS: atom_id res chain seq x y z
N MET A 1 12.91 -29.09 12.15
CA MET A 1 11.49 -29.05 11.74
C MET A 1 11.02 -27.63 11.95
N THR A 2 10.95 -26.82 10.90
CA THR A 2 10.42 -25.46 10.95
C THR A 2 8.91 -25.53 10.83
N THR A 3 8.21 -25.15 11.89
CA THR A 3 6.75 -25.10 11.91
C THR A 3 6.26 -23.93 11.09
N LYS A 4 5.40 -24.27 10.13
CA LYS A 4 4.44 -23.45 9.40
C LYS A 4 3.77 -22.43 10.34
N ALA A 5 4.07 -21.15 10.15
CA ALA A 5 3.21 -20.01 10.43
C ALA A 5 3.95 -18.76 9.91
N ASP A 6 3.98 -18.58 8.59
CA ASP A 6 4.07 -17.22 8.04
C ASP A 6 2.72 -16.58 8.36
N SER A 7 2.58 -16.11 9.60
CA SER A 7 1.37 -15.43 10.03
C SER A 7 1.28 -14.13 9.24
N GLU A 8 0.23 -13.98 8.43
CA GLU A 8 -0.28 -12.68 8.03
C GLU A 8 -0.24 -11.78 9.27
N LYS A 9 0.62 -10.77 9.28
CA LYS A 9 0.70 -9.84 10.40
C LYS A 9 -0.54 -8.97 10.33
N SER A 10 -1.61 -9.45 10.96
CA SER A 10 -2.87 -8.72 11.07
C SER A 10 -2.69 -7.56 12.02
N PHE A 11 -2.61 -6.34 11.47
CA PHE A 11 -2.74 -5.13 12.26
C PHE A 11 -4.22 -4.87 12.53
N GLU A 12 -4.69 -5.29 13.70
CA GLU A 12 -6.07 -5.05 14.13
C GLU A 12 -6.31 -3.54 14.29
N ASP A 13 -5.35 -2.81 14.87
CA ASP A 13 -5.35 -1.36 14.97
C ASP A 13 -4.77 -0.70 13.72
N GLU A 14 -5.51 0.24 13.16
CA GLU A 14 -5.08 1.05 12.02
C GLU A 14 -3.88 1.95 12.36
N TRP A 15 -3.80 2.52 13.56
CA TRP A 15 -2.70 3.40 13.92
C TRP A 15 -1.38 2.66 14.09
N GLU A 16 -1.42 1.42 14.58
CA GLU A 16 -0.23 0.56 14.63
C GLU A 16 0.31 0.27 13.21
N LEU A 17 -0.59 0.00 12.25
CA LEU A 17 -0.21 -0.17 10.86
C LEU A 17 0.41 1.11 10.28
N VAL A 18 -0.20 2.27 10.55
CA VAL A 18 0.35 3.57 10.09
C VAL A 18 1.76 3.80 10.61
N LEU A 19 1.99 3.59 11.91
CA LEU A 19 3.33 3.73 12.50
C LEU A 19 4.31 2.77 11.85
N HIS A 20 3.89 1.53 11.62
CA HIS A 20 4.75 0.54 10.98
C HIS A 20 5.12 0.91 9.55
N ILE A 21 4.17 1.41 8.75
CA ILE A 21 4.45 1.90 7.38
C ILE A 21 5.45 3.06 7.43
N CYS A 22 5.25 4.03 8.34
CA CYS A 22 6.17 5.15 8.52
C CYS A 22 7.58 4.69 8.89
N ASP A 23 7.70 3.76 9.84
CA ASP A 23 9.00 3.22 10.26
C ASP A 23 9.68 2.46 9.12
N THR A 24 8.96 1.62 8.40
CA THR A 24 9.47 0.88 7.24
C THR A 24 9.90 1.85 6.13
N ASN A 25 9.14 2.90 5.84
CA ASN A 25 9.49 3.90 4.84
C ASN A 25 10.71 4.75 5.22
N ASN A 26 10.88 5.06 6.51
CA ASN A 26 11.98 5.92 6.97
C ASN A 26 13.31 5.17 7.15
N SER A 27 13.26 3.86 7.38
CA SER A 27 14.45 3.07 7.76
C SER A 27 14.75 1.89 6.84
N GLY A 28 13.76 1.46 6.05
CA GLY A 28 13.88 0.33 5.13
C GLY A 28 14.11 0.77 3.68
N THR A 29 13.98 -0.21 2.80
CA THR A 29 14.03 -0.04 1.36
C THR A 29 12.62 0.03 0.75
N GLN A 30 12.51 0.46 -0.51
CA GLN A 30 11.25 0.37 -1.25
C GLN A 30 10.72 -1.08 -1.31
N GLU A 31 11.60 -2.08 -1.37
CA GLU A 31 11.21 -3.50 -1.36
C GLU A 31 10.53 -3.87 -0.03
N ASP A 32 11.01 -3.33 1.10
CA ASP A 32 10.40 -3.56 2.41
C ASP A 32 9.00 -2.95 2.50
N VAL A 33 8.82 -1.73 1.96
CA VAL A 33 7.50 -1.07 1.88
C VAL A 33 6.54 -1.89 1.03
N ILE A 34 6.97 -2.35 -0.14
CA ILE A 34 6.13 -3.17 -1.03
C ILE A 34 5.78 -4.50 -0.37
N LYS A 35 6.75 -5.14 0.31
CA LYS A 35 6.50 -6.38 1.06
C LYS A 35 5.42 -6.17 2.12
N LEU A 36 5.56 -5.11 2.93
CA LEU A 36 4.54 -4.74 3.93
C LEU A 36 3.16 -4.56 3.29
N ILE A 37 3.08 -3.84 2.17
CA ILE A 37 1.81 -3.65 1.46
C ILE A 37 1.21 -4.98 0.98
N SER A 38 2.04 -5.90 0.50
CA SER A 38 1.58 -7.20 0.00
C SER A 38 0.99 -8.11 1.08
N GLU A 39 1.54 -8.01 2.29
CA GLU A 39 1.20 -8.84 3.46
C GLU A 39 0.06 -8.23 4.30
N THR A 40 -0.40 -7.02 3.97
CA THR A 40 -1.40 -6.27 4.75
C THR A 40 -2.79 -6.31 4.11
N ASP A 41 -3.84 -6.39 4.94
CA ASP A 41 -5.21 -6.08 4.55
C ASP A 41 -5.55 -4.63 4.94
N PHE A 42 -5.80 -3.80 3.92
CA PHE A 42 -6.13 -2.39 4.07
C PHE A 42 -7.64 -2.12 4.11
N THR A 43 -8.49 -3.14 4.06
CA THR A 43 -9.95 -2.98 4.04
C THR A 43 -10.43 -2.15 5.24
N GLY A 44 -11.03 -0.99 4.96
CA GLY A 44 -11.53 -0.07 5.98
C GLY A 44 -10.47 0.78 6.69
N LYS A 45 -9.18 0.63 6.39
CA LYS A 45 -8.05 1.33 7.03
C LYS A 45 -7.61 2.57 6.24
N LYS A 46 -8.48 3.59 6.20
CA LYS A 46 -8.33 4.76 5.32
C LYS A 46 -7.03 5.56 5.53
N THR A 47 -6.63 5.81 6.77
CA THR A 47 -5.39 6.51 7.11
C THR A 47 -4.18 5.66 6.76
N ALA A 48 -4.23 4.34 6.97
CA ALA A 48 -3.14 3.46 6.56
C ALA A 48 -2.95 3.44 5.03
N ILE A 49 -4.05 3.45 4.27
CA ILE A 49 -4.03 3.55 2.80
C ILE A 49 -3.37 4.87 2.35
N ASP A 50 -3.73 6.00 2.96
CA ASP A 50 -3.14 7.31 2.68
C ASP A 50 -1.61 7.29 2.88
N VAL A 51 -1.18 6.77 4.02
CA VAL A 51 0.26 6.70 4.34
C VAL A 51 0.98 5.73 3.40
N ALA A 52 0.38 4.58 3.10
CA ALA A 52 0.96 3.58 2.18
C ALA A 52 1.14 4.14 0.76
N ILE A 53 0.14 4.84 0.18
CA ILE A 53 0.30 5.41 -1.16
C ILE A 53 1.38 6.49 -1.21
N ASN A 54 1.60 7.20 -0.10
CA ASN A 54 2.65 8.19 0.02
C ASN A 54 4.05 7.57 0.17
N ALA A 55 4.15 6.37 0.76
CA ALA A 55 5.40 5.62 0.90
C ALA A 55 5.87 4.92 -0.38
N ILE A 56 4.98 4.66 -1.34
CA ILE A 56 5.36 4.00 -2.61
C ILE A 56 6.13 4.97 -3.53
N GLU A 57 7.33 4.61 -3.95
CA GLU A 57 8.01 5.29 -5.05
C GLU A 57 7.37 4.94 -6.41
N LEU A 58 6.66 5.91 -7.02
CA LEU A 58 5.94 5.76 -8.29
C LEU A 58 6.85 5.91 -9.53
N THR A 59 7.96 5.17 -9.58
CA THR A 59 8.81 5.08 -10.78
C THR A 59 8.30 3.99 -11.73
N PRO A 60 8.53 4.09 -13.06
CA PRO A 60 8.13 3.05 -14.01
C PRO A 60 8.71 1.67 -13.66
N GLU A 61 9.95 1.62 -13.19
CA GLU A 61 10.64 0.39 -12.79
C GLU A 61 9.93 -0.27 -11.60
N ASN A 62 9.63 0.50 -10.55
CA ASN A 62 8.98 0.00 -9.34
C ASN A 62 7.55 -0.47 -9.62
N ILE A 63 6.79 0.29 -10.42
CA ILE A 63 5.41 -0.08 -10.76
C ILE A 63 5.39 -1.36 -11.60
N LYS A 64 6.28 -1.50 -12.58
CA LYS A 64 6.36 -2.69 -13.42
C LYS A 64 6.74 -3.94 -12.61
N ALA A 65 7.69 -3.81 -11.68
CA ALA A 65 8.14 -4.92 -10.85
C ALA A 65 7.05 -5.41 -9.87
N ASN A 66 6.16 -4.52 -9.42
CA ASN A 66 5.22 -4.79 -8.32
C ASN A 66 3.74 -4.67 -8.71
N SER A 67 3.43 -4.75 -10.01
CA SER A 67 2.11 -4.40 -10.54
C SER A 67 0.95 -5.17 -9.92
N ASP A 68 1.10 -6.47 -9.64
CA ASP A 68 0.03 -7.28 -9.06
C ASP A 68 -0.26 -6.91 -7.59
N ILE A 69 0.78 -6.61 -6.82
CA ILE A 69 0.65 -6.15 -5.43
C ILE A 69 -0.04 -4.79 -5.40
N LEU A 70 0.39 -3.87 -6.26
CA LEU A 70 -0.17 -2.52 -6.32
C LEU A 70 -1.61 -2.51 -6.84
N LYS A 71 -1.99 -3.43 -7.74
CA LYS A 71 -3.40 -3.64 -8.13
C LYS A 71 -4.24 -4.09 -6.95
N LYS A 72 -3.79 -5.11 -6.20
CA LYS A 72 -4.49 -5.57 -4.99
C LYS A 72 -4.66 -4.44 -3.98
N PHE A 73 -3.62 -3.62 -3.78
CA PHE A 73 -3.67 -2.44 -2.92
C PHE A 73 -4.72 -1.42 -3.39
N VAL A 74 -4.75 -1.11 -4.69
CA VAL A 74 -5.76 -0.21 -5.27
C VAL A 74 -7.17 -0.77 -5.15
N ASP A 75 -7.37 -2.08 -5.33
CA ASP A 75 -8.69 -2.72 -5.20
C ASP A 75 -9.23 -2.66 -3.76
N GLN A 76 -8.34 -2.72 -2.76
CA GLN A 76 -8.69 -2.56 -1.34
C GLN A 76 -8.91 -1.10 -0.97
N ALA A 77 -8.19 -0.19 -1.62
CA ALA A 77 -8.38 1.24 -1.46
C ALA A 77 -9.65 1.66 -2.20
N ASP A 78 -10.79 1.75 -1.50
CA ASP A 78 -12.01 2.39 -2.03
C ASP A 78 -11.81 3.91 -2.17
N PHE A 79 -10.83 4.31 -2.98
CA PHE A 79 -10.31 5.67 -3.06
C PHE A 79 -11.33 6.66 -3.62
N ARG A 80 -12.38 6.16 -4.30
CA ARG A 80 -13.53 6.96 -4.73
C ARG A 80 -14.42 7.37 -3.55
N ALA A 81 -14.55 6.50 -2.55
CA ALA A 81 -15.31 6.76 -1.32
C ALA A 81 -14.47 7.40 -0.20
N MET A 82 -13.15 7.49 -0.37
CA MET A 82 -12.26 8.11 0.61
C MET A 82 -12.17 9.63 0.41
N GLU A 83 -12.34 10.37 1.51
CA GLU A 83 -12.03 11.80 1.55
C GLU A 83 -10.51 12.00 1.61
N LEU A 84 -9.89 11.99 0.43
CA LEU A 84 -8.46 12.20 0.25
C LEU A 84 -8.15 13.63 -0.20
N GLY A 85 -6.98 14.13 0.22
CA GLY A 85 -6.39 15.35 -0.28
C GLY A 85 -6.04 15.27 -1.77
N PHE A 86 -5.73 16.42 -2.38
CA PHE A 86 -5.36 16.48 -3.80
C PHE A 86 -4.14 15.60 -4.12
N LYS A 87 -3.13 15.61 -3.26
CA LYS A 87 -1.88 14.88 -3.46
C LYS A 87 -2.14 13.37 -3.54
N GLU A 88 -2.91 12.83 -2.62
CA GLU A 88 -3.24 11.41 -2.53
C GLU A 88 -4.09 10.99 -3.72
N LYS A 89 -5.11 11.79 -4.08
CA LYS A 89 -5.94 11.57 -5.28
C LYS A 89 -5.11 11.57 -6.55
N PHE A 90 -4.17 12.51 -6.68
CA PHE A 90 -3.27 12.58 -7.82
C PHE A 90 -2.38 11.34 -7.91
N ARG A 91 -1.78 10.92 -6.78
CA ARG A 91 -0.92 9.72 -6.73
C ARG A 91 -1.69 8.44 -7.06
N PHE A 92 -2.89 8.27 -6.52
CA PHE A 92 -3.78 7.17 -6.90
C PHE A 92 -4.13 7.21 -8.39
N GLY A 93 -4.49 8.38 -8.93
CA GLY A 93 -4.78 8.54 -10.35
C GLY A 93 -3.61 8.14 -11.25
N VAL A 94 -2.39 8.56 -10.91
CA VAL A 94 -1.16 8.14 -11.62
C VAL A 94 -0.97 6.63 -11.52
N LEU A 95 -1.10 6.06 -10.32
CA LEU A 95 -0.90 4.63 -10.11
C LEU A 95 -1.91 3.80 -10.92
N ILE A 96 -3.19 4.16 -10.89
CA ILE A 96 -4.28 3.53 -11.64
C ILE A 96 -4.02 3.57 -13.14
N GLU A 97 -3.66 4.74 -13.67
CA GLU A 97 -3.38 4.94 -15.10
C GLU A 97 -2.23 4.03 -15.55
N VAL A 98 -1.13 4.02 -14.80
CA VAL A 98 0.05 3.21 -15.14
C VAL A 98 -0.22 1.71 -14.97
N LEU A 99 -1.06 1.31 -14.02
CA LEU A 99 -1.48 -0.08 -13.85
C LEU A 99 -2.54 -0.53 -14.87
N GLY A 100 -3.10 0.39 -15.66
CA GLY A 100 -4.17 0.11 -16.62
C GLY A 100 -5.49 -0.31 -15.98
N ILE A 101 -5.75 0.13 -14.74
CA ILE A 101 -6.98 -0.19 -14.01
C ILE A 101 -8.09 0.70 -14.57
N LYS A 102 -9.13 0.06 -15.13
CA LYS A 102 -10.32 0.79 -15.60
C LYS A 102 -11.15 1.19 -14.39
N VAL A 103 -11.30 2.50 -14.19
CA VAL A 103 -12.12 3.05 -13.11
C VAL A 103 -13.48 3.47 -13.62
#